data_AF-A0A2A7GZF3-F1
#
_entry.id   AF-A0A2A7GZF3-F1
#
_cell.length_a   1.000
_cell.length_b   1.000
_cell.length_c   1.000
_cell.angle_alpha   90.00
_cell.angle_beta   90.00
_cell.angle_gamma   90.00
#
_symmetry.space_group_name_H-M   'P 1'
#
loop_
_entity.id
_entity.type
_entity.pdbx_description
1 polymer ?
#
loop_
_entity_poly.entity_id
_entity_poly.type
_entity_poly.pdbx_seq_one_letter_code
_entity_poly.pdbx_strand_id
1 'polypeptide(L)'
;MRYKNEINKVLCMLERLETNEVEILDITEEMLPIYIFSRDEFEEGQLGYSIGPNNESFVGNEEGDWKESWFVIGYEELMGDPFFVDVKDVNFPVYTAEHGMGEWEPLLHSDSLEEFLAELTYRDKD
;
A
#
# COMPACT_ATOMS: atom_id res chain seq x y z
N MET A 1 13.87 10.23 -8.15
CA MET A 1 13.01 9.04 -8.08
C MET A 1 12.34 8.83 -9.43
N ARG A 2 12.36 7.60 -9.97
CA ARG A 2 11.90 7.25 -11.33
C ARG A 2 10.42 7.56 -11.58
N TYR A 3 9.58 7.30 -10.58
CA TYR A 3 8.11 7.42 -10.67
C TYR A 3 7.54 8.64 -9.93
N LYS A 4 8.30 9.74 -9.87
CA LYS A 4 7.92 10.92 -9.06
C LYS A 4 6.55 11.50 -9.44
N ASN A 5 6.18 11.46 -10.72
CA ASN A 5 4.91 12.04 -11.16
C ASN A 5 3.73 11.14 -10.80
N GLU A 6 3.91 9.83 -10.94
CA GLU A 6 2.92 8.80 -10.63
C GLU A 6 2.68 8.75 -9.12
N ILE A 7 3.73 8.75 -8.32
CA ILE A 7 3.66 8.84 -6.85
C ILE A 7 2.92 10.11 -6.42
N ASN A 8 3.20 11.25 -7.04
CA ASN A 8 2.47 12.48 -6.72
C ASN A 8 0.97 12.38 -7.00
N LYS A 9 0.56 11.67 -8.05
CA LYS A 9 -0.87 11.44 -8.34
C LYS A 9 -1.51 10.57 -7.26
N VAL A 10 -0.87 9.45 -6.91
CA VAL A 10 -1.31 8.55 -5.84
C VAL A 10 -1.50 9.35 -4.55
N LEU A 11 -0.49 10.11 -4.12
CA LEU A 11 -0.55 10.94 -2.92
C LEU A 11 -1.69 11.96 -2.96
N CYS A 12 -1.91 12.65 -4.08
CA CYS A 12 -3.04 13.57 -4.23
C CYS A 12 -4.41 12.86 -4.15
N MET A 13 -4.48 11.58 -4.50
CA MET A 13 -5.70 10.79 -4.33
C MET A 13 -5.90 10.39 -2.87
N LEU A 14 -4.85 9.95 -2.17
CA LEU A 14 -4.89 9.61 -0.74
C LEU A 14 -5.25 10.82 0.15
N GLU A 15 -4.76 12.01 -0.20
CA GLU A 15 -5.05 13.28 0.49
C GLU A 15 -6.55 13.67 0.48
N ARG A 16 -7.39 12.96 -0.29
CA ARG A 16 -8.85 13.16 -0.30
C ARG A 16 -9.56 12.47 0.85
N LEU A 17 -8.89 11.58 1.57
CA LEU A 17 -9.45 10.91 2.74
C LEU A 17 -9.61 11.90 3.90
N GLU A 18 -10.71 11.75 4.66
CA GLU A 18 -10.95 12.57 5.85
C GLU A 18 -10.02 12.20 7.02
N THR A 19 -9.53 10.97 7.04
CA THR A 19 -8.64 10.40 8.05
C THR A 19 -7.80 9.27 7.44
N ASN A 20 -6.64 9.02 8.04
CA ASN A 20 -5.72 7.94 7.68
C ASN A 20 -6.14 6.59 8.27
N GLU A 21 -6.86 6.61 9.39
CA GLU A 21 -7.43 5.44 10.05
C GLU A 21 -8.79 5.08 9.42
N VAL A 22 -8.80 4.01 8.63
CA VAL A 22 -9.99 3.55 7.89
C VAL A 22 -10.17 2.04 8.08
N GLU A 23 -11.23 1.51 7.53
CA GLU A 23 -11.48 0.07 7.44
C GLU A 23 -11.75 -0.31 5.99
N ILE A 24 -11.43 -1.55 5.64
CA ILE A 24 -11.72 -2.12 4.32
C ILE A 24 -12.19 -3.56 4.46
N LEU A 25 -13.06 -4.00 3.56
CA LEU A 25 -13.37 -5.42 3.39
C LEU A 25 -12.24 -6.06 2.59
N ASP A 26 -11.46 -6.93 3.22
CA ASP A 26 -10.29 -7.54 2.59
C ASP A 26 -10.67 -8.67 1.61
N ILE A 27 -9.65 -9.29 1.02
CA ILE A 27 -9.82 -10.42 0.08
C ILE A 27 -10.37 -11.69 0.73
N THR A 28 -10.41 -11.77 2.06
CA THR A 28 -11.02 -12.86 2.84
C THR A 28 -12.46 -12.57 3.25
N GLU A 29 -13.01 -11.41 2.84
CA GLU A 29 -14.31 -10.88 3.23
C GLU A 29 -14.40 -10.53 4.74
N GLU A 30 -13.27 -10.21 5.36
CA GLU A 30 -13.20 -9.70 6.73
C GLU A 30 -12.98 -8.17 6.72
N MET A 31 -13.68 -7.45 7.61
CA MET A 31 -13.44 -6.02 7.80
C MET A 31 -12.16 -5.85 8.61
N LEU A 32 -11.14 -5.22 8.01
CA LEU A 32 -9.85 -5.00 8.64
C LEU A 32 -9.60 -3.50 8.88
N PRO A 33 -9.07 -3.12 10.06
CA PRO A 33 -8.58 -1.78 10.29
C PRO A 33 -7.26 -1.58 9.54
N ILE A 34 -7.21 -0.55 8.70
CA ILE A 34 -5.99 -0.20 7.96
C ILE A 34 -5.61 1.25 8.21
N TYR A 35 -4.31 1.52 8.17
CA TYR A 35 -3.75 2.86 8.21
C TYR A 35 -3.20 3.24 6.84
N ILE A 36 -3.78 4.26 6.21
CA ILE A 36 -3.30 4.83 4.94
C ILE A 36 -2.29 5.94 5.23
N PHE A 37 -1.13 5.93 4.59
CA PHE A 37 -0.09 6.94 4.83
C PHE A 37 -0.51 8.33 4.37
N SER A 38 -0.14 9.33 5.16
CA SER A 38 -0.06 10.71 4.69
C SER A 38 1.17 10.91 3.77
N ARG A 39 1.22 12.05 3.08
CA ARG A 39 2.38 12.43 2.27
C ARG A 39 3.69 12.43 3.06
N ASP A 40 3.64 12.91 4.30
CA ASP A 40 4.84 13.06 5.13
C ASP A 40 5.35 11.70 5.63
N GLU A 41 4.45 10.73 5.78
CA GLU A 41 4.78 9.36 6.18
C GLU A 41 5.18 8.46 5.00
N PHE A 42 4.86 8.85 3.76
CA PHE A 42 4.98 7.96 2.60
C PHE A 42 6.39 7.41 2.39
N GLU A 43 7.43 8.22 2.59
CA GLU A 43 8.83 7.76 2.46
C GLU A 43 9.23 6.79 3.58
N GLU A 44 8.86 7.10 4.83
CA GLU A 44 9.15 6.25 5.99
C GLU A 44 8.34 4.95 5.96
N GLY A 45 7.11 4.99 5.43
CA GLY A 45 6.23 3.84 5.27
C GLY A 45 6.71 2.78 4.28
N GLN A 46 7.82 3.03 3.56
CA GLN A 46 8.47 2.01 2.72
C GLN A 46 9.43 1.10 3.52
N LEU A 47 9.81 1.51 4.73
CA LEU A 47 10.70 0.76 5.63
C LEU A 47 10.00 -0.51 6.12
N GLY A 48 10.69 -1.64 6.07
CA GLY A 48 10.15 -2.97 6.36
C GLY A 48 9.53 -3.68 5.15
N TYR A 49 9.39 -2.99 4.01
CA TYR A 49 8.80 -3.51 2.78
C TYR A 49 9.76 -3.47 1.59
N SER A 50 9.96 -2.31 0.96
CA SER A 50 10.89 -2.16 -0.16
C SER A 50 12.31 -1.81 0.30
N ILE A 51 12.43 -1.38 1.57
CA ILE A 51 13.66 -0.98 2.22
C ILE A 51 13.78 -1.74 3.54
N GLY A 52 14.88 -2.45 3.74
CA GLY A 52 15.16 -3.16 4.98
C GLY A 52 15.66 -2.25 6.11
N PRO A 53 15.79 -2.79 7.34
CA PRO A 53 16.10 -2.03 8.55
C PRO A 53 17.49 -1.36 8.54
N ASN A 54 18.42 -1.79 7.68
CA ASN A 54 19.75 -1.18 7.51
C ASN A 54 19.84 -0.34 6.22
N ASN A 55 18.69 0.07 5.67
CA ASN A 55 18.57 0.82 4.42
C ASN A 55 19.08 0.03 3.18
N GLU A 56 19.07 -1.31 3.26
CA GLU A 56 19.20 -2.18 2.11
C GLU A 56 17.92 -2.15 1.27
N SER A 57 18.04 -2.30 -0.05
CA SER A 57 16.86 -2.38 -0.92
C SER A 57 16.45 -3.83 -1.07
N PHE A 58 15.16 -4.12 -0.89
CA PHE A 58 14.53 -5.39 -1.26
C PHE A 58 13.96 -5.36 -2.68
N VAL A 59 14.26 -4.30 -3.45
CA VAL A 59 13.86 -4.19 -4.84
C VAL A 59 14.73 -5.09 -5.70
N GLY A 60 14.10 -5.94 -6.50
CA GLY A 60 14.78 -6.82 -7.42
C GLY A 60 13.94 -7.19 -8.64
N ASN A 61 14.37 -8.23 -9.36
CA ASN A 61 13.71 -8.71 -10.58
C ASN A 61 13.46 -10.23 -10.56
N GLU A 62 13.82 -10.90 -9.47
CA GLU A 62 13.54 -12.31 -9.25
C GLU A 62 12.10 -12.49 -8.76
N GLU A 63 11.61 -13.72 -8.81
CA GLU A 63 10.32 -14.08 -8.24
C GLU A 63 10.38 -13.92 -6.71
N GLY A 64 9.34 -13.33 -6.12
CA GLY A 64 9.32 -13.00 -4.69
C GLY A 64 10.00 -11.67 -4.33
N ASP A 65 10.70 -11.01 -5.25
CA ASP A 65 11.28 -9.69 -5.00
C ASP A 65 10.21 -8.59 -4.97
N TRP A 66 10.46 -7.54 -4.18
CA TRP A 66 9.70 -6.31 -4.30
C TRP A 66 10.03 -5.63 -5.64
N LYS A 67 9.02 -5.10 -6.35
CA LYS A 67 9.26 -4.45 -7.65
C LYS A 67 9.54 -2.96 -7.49
N GLU A 68 10.38 -2.40 -8.36
CA GLU A 68 10.73 -0.96 -8.34
C GLU A 68 9.50 -0.04 -8.51
N SER A 69 8.44 -0.53 -9.14
CA SER A 69 7.19 0.20 -9.33
C SER A 69 6.16 -0.04 -8.23
N TRP A 70 6.47 -0.84 -7.21
CA TRP A 70 5.56 -1.07 -6.09
C TRP A 70 5.82 -0.09 -4.96
N PHE A 71 4.76 0.59 -4.53
CA PHE A 71 4.83 1.57 -3.45
C PHE A 71 3.74 1.32 -2.43
N VAL A 72 4.15 1.18 -1.17
CA VAL A 72 3.22 0.99 -0.05
C VAL A 72 2.46 2.28 0.18
N ILE A 73 1.14 2.19 0.26
CA ILE A 73 0.22 3.30 0.52
C ILE A 73 -0.39 3.22 1.92
N GLY A 74 -0.25 2.09 2.61
CA GLY A 74 -0.74 1.85 3.96
C GLY A 74 -0.48 0.42 4.39
N TYR A 75 -0.97 0.06 5.56
CA TYR A 75 -0.85 -1.29 6.10
C TYR A 75 -2.08 -1.67 6.91
N GLU A 76 -2.35 -2.96 7.00
CA GLU A 76 -3.34 -3.51 7.93
C GLU A 76 -2.74 -3.55 9.34
N GLU A 77 -3.48 -3.07 10.34
CA GLU A 77 -2.94 -2.80 11.68
C GLU A 77 -2.69 -4.03 12.58
N LEU A 78 -3.27 -5.21 12.30
CA LEU A 78 -3.12 -6.38 13.17
C LEU A 78 -1.79 -7.14 12.92
N MET A 79 -1.41 -7.30 11.65
CA MET A 79 -0.28 -8.11 11.17
C MET A 79 0.77 -7.25 10.44
N GLY A 80 0.42 -6.05 9.99
CA GLY A 80 1.34 -5.17 9.25
C GLY A 80 1.44 -5.50 7.76
N ASP A 81 0.48 -6.24 7.20
CA ASP A 81 0.46 -6.55 5.77
C ASP A 81 0.27 -5.26 4.96
N PRO A 82 1.11 -5.01 3.94
CA PRO A 82 1.08 -3.76 3.20
C PRO A 82 -0.09 -3.74 2.21
N PHE A 83 -0.72 -2.57 2.08
CA PHE A 83 -1.44 -2.22 0.86
C PHE A 83 -0.51 -1.39 -0.03
N PHE A 84 -0.31 -1.82 -1.28
CA PHE A 84 0.63 -1.16 -2.19
C PHE A 84 0.10 -1.08 -3.62
N VAL A 85 0.56 -0.06 -4.35
CA VAL A 85 0.18 0.19 -5.75
C VAL A 85 1.31 -0.15 -6.69
N ASP A 86 0.97 -0.65 -7.89
CA ASP A 86 1.91 -0.64 -9.02
C ASP A 86 1.77 0.66 -9.81
N VAL A 87 2.70 1.60 -9.60
CA VAL A 87 2.67 2.93 -10.24
C VAL A 87 3.00 2.91 -11.73
N LYS A 88 3.40 1.75 -12.27
CA LYS A 88 3.63 1.59 -13.71
C LYS A 88 2.33 1.46 -14.49
N ASP A 89 1.27 0.98 -13.84
CA ASP A 89 -0.06 0.94 -14.42
C ASP A 89 -0.74 2.30 -14.26
N VAL A 90 -1.56 2.69 -15.25
CA VAL A 90 -2.26 3.97 -15.26
C VAL A 90 -3.40 4.03 -14.24
N ASN A 91 -3.96 2.88 -13.85
CA ASN A 91 -5.07 2.78 -12.90
C ASN A 91 -4.59 2.63 -11.45
N PHE A 92 -3.29 2.42 -11.22
CA PHE A 92 -2.73 2.17 -9.89
C PHE A 92 -3.45 1.03 -9.14
N PRO A 93 -3.48 -0.20 -9.69
CA PRO A 93 -4.10 -1.33 -9.02
C PRO A 93 -3.47 -1.52 -7.63
N VAL A 94 -4.30 -1.87 -6.66
CA VAL A 94 -3.92 -2.04 -5.26
C VAL A 94 -3.79 -3.53 -4.95
N TYR A 95 -2.67 -3.90 -4.35
CA TYR A 95 -2.34 -5.24 -3.92
C TYR A 95 -2.14 -5.27 -2.41
N THR A 96 -2.32 -6.46 -1.84
CA THR A 96 -1.82 -6.82 -0.51
C THR A 96 -0.87 -8.03 -0.62
N ALA A 97 -0.10 -8.32 0.42
CA ALA A 97 0.76 -9.50 0.51
C ALA A 97 1.03 -9.84 1.98
N GLU A 98 1.23 -11.11 2.29
CA GLU A 98 1.58 -11.52 3.66
C GLU A 98 3.00 -11.03 4.02
N HIS A 99 3.14 -10.33 5.14
CA HIS A 99 4.43 -9.85 5.62
C HIS A 99 5.25 -10.96 6.30
N GLY A 100 6.57 -10.89 6.16
CA GLY A 100 7.49 -11.72 6.94
C GLY A 100 7.75 -13.14 6.41
N MET A 101 7.23 -13.49 5.24
CA MET A 101 7.44 -14.82 4.63
C MET A 101 8.76 -14.98 3.86
N GLY A 102 9.53 -13.91 3.71
CA GLY A 102 10.84 -13.91 3.03
C GLY A 102 10.75 -13.77 1.50
N GLU A 103 9.55 -13.87 0.94
CA GLU A 103 9.20 -13.56 -0.45
C GLU A 103 7.87 -12.79 -0.50
N TRP A 104 7.68 -11.99 -1.55
CA TRP A 104 6.48 -11.21 -1.77
C TRP A 104 5.57 -11.85 -2.82
N GLU A 105 4.41 -12.34 -2.37
CA GLU A 105 3.35 -12.84 -3.24
C GLU A 105 2.19 -11.82 -3.31
N PRO A 106 2.13 -10.97 -4.37
CA PRO A 106 1.10 -9.95 -4.48
C PRO A 106 -0.28 -10.56 -4.75
N LEU A 107 -1.26 -10.23 -3.92
CA LEU A 107 -2.67 -10.55 -4.11
C LEU A 107 -3.41 -9.27 -4.51
N LEU A 108 -4.08 -9.30 -5.66
CA LEU A 108 -4.84 -8.16 -6.15
C LEU A 108 -6.05 -7.91 -5.24
N HIS A 109 -6.16 -6.71 -4.71
CA HIS A 109 -7.31 -6.26 -3.92
C HIS A 109 -8.31 -5.51 -4.80
N SER A 110 -7.85 -4.48 -5.52
CA SER A 110 -8.70 -3.64 -6.37
C SER A 110 -7.99 -3.34 -7.70
N ASP A 111 -8.74 -3.34 -8.81
CA ASP A 111 -8.21 -3.09 -10.16
C ASP A 111 -7.75 -1.63 -10.37
N SER A 112 -8.17 -0.71 -9.48
CA SER A 112 -7.73 0.68 -9.46
C SER A 112 -7.68 1.27 -8.05
N LEU A 113 -6.86 2.32 -7.90
CA LEU A 113 -6.81 3.08 -6.64
C LEU A 113 -8.13 3.83 -6.39
N GLU A 114 -8.84 4.28 -7.43
CA GLU A 114 -10.16 4.86 -7.28
C GLU A 114 -11.20 3.89 -6.69
N GLU A 115 -11.20 2.62 -7.12
CA GLU A 115 -12.07 1.58 -6.57
C GLU A 115 -11.72 1.28 -5.11
N PHE A 116 -10.42 1.07 -4.82
CA PHE A 116 -9.93 0.88 -3.46
C PHE A 116 -10.40 2.01 -2.53
N LEU A 117 -10.21 3.27 -2.93
CA LEU A 117 -10.62 4.42 -2.13
C LEU A 117 -12.14 4.53 -1.95
N ALA A 118 -12.94 4.01 -2.88
CA ALA A 118 -14.39 3.98 -2.77
C ALA A 118 -14.92 2.88 -1.84
N GLU A 119 -14.11 1.84 -1.60
CA GLU A 119 -14.41 0.74 -0.68
C GLU A 119 -14.11 1.08 0.78
N LEU A 120 -13.24 2.07 1.03
CA LEU A 120 -12.86 2.48 2.38
C LEU A 120 -14.05 3.01 3.19
N THR A 121 -14.16 2.55 4.42
CA THR A 121 -15.11 3.07 5.42
C THR A 121 -14.37 3.78 6.55
N TYR A 122 -14.99 4.81 7.11
CA TYR A 122 -14.44 5.52 8.26
C TYR A 122 -14.86 4.85 9.55
N ARG A 123 -13.92 4.71 10.49
CA ARG A 123 -14.23 4.24 11.84
C ARG A 123 -15.12 5.25 12.55
N ASP A 124 -16.16 4.75 13.21
CA ASP A 124 -16.94 5.58 14.11
C ASP A 124 -16.02 6.09 15.22
N LYS A 125 -15.99 7.42 15.41
CA LYS A 125 -15.32 8.01 16.56
C LYS A 125 -16.25 7.85 17.76
N ASP A 126 -15.88 6.97 18.69
CA ASP A 126 -16.53 6.84 20.01
C ASP A 126 -16.59 8.18 20.78
#